data_AF-A0A1D1XCX8-F1
#
_entry.id   AF-A0A1D1XCX8-F1
#
_cell.length_a   1.000
_cell.length_b   1.000
_cell.length_c   1.000
_cell.angle_alpha   90.00
_cell.angle_beta   90.00
_cell.angle_gamma   90.00
#
_symmetry.space_group_name_H-M   'P 1'
#
loop_
_entity.id
_entity.type
_entity.pdbx_description
1 polymer ?
#
loop_
_entity_poly.entity_id
_entity_poly.type
_entity_poly.pdbx_seq_one_letter_code
_entity_poly.pdbx_strand_id
1 'polypeptide(L)'
;KKTHPPTEATATAQATTPELLIPPPLEPQPRAGCLLLHIITRESCQEGPSPGMEVEPVRCECCGLKEDCTQDYIGRVKEEFEGKWLCGLCAEAVRDELAKGRRKKKGYGVEEATRAHMSFCRKCKSNPAVGVADGMRQLLRRRSGDMSVSSSAAPRKHGRPAGAAQVGDDPSMSPF
;
A
#
# COMPACT_ATOMS: atom_id res chain seq x y z
N LYS A 1 3.32 -73.28 0.84
CA LYS A 1 3.54 -73.66 2.26
C LYS A 1 5.03 -73.95 2.45
N LYS A 2 5.66 -73.28 3.43
CA LYS A 2 7.01 -73.52 4.00
C LYS A 2 8.15 -73.11 3.06
N THR A 3 8.65 -71.87 3.09
CA THR A 3 9.37 -71.15 4.17
C THR A 3 10.73 -71.81 4.46
N HIS A 4 11.79 -71.22 3.90
CA HIS A 4 13.17 -71.38 4.34
C HIS A 4 13.34 -70.72 5.73
N PRO A 5 14.30 -71.22 6.52
CA PRO A 5 15.35 -70.31 6.94
C PRO A 5 16.74 -70.95 6.85
N PRO A 6 17.78 -70.18 6.50
CA PRO A 6 19.13 -70.55 6.84
C PRO A 6 19.72 -69.59 7.89
N THR A 7 20.46 -70.24 8.80
CA THR A 7 21.75 -69.83 9.38
C THR A 7 21.84 -68.56 10.21
N GLU A 8 21.96 -68.83 11.51
CA GLU A 8 22.53 -67.99 12.55
C GLU A 8 23.97 -67.59 12.24
N ALA A 9 24.30 -66.31 12.45
CA ALA A 9 25.65 -65.81 12.50
C ALA A 9 25.81 -64.88 13.72
N THR A 10 26.49 -65.44 14.72
CA THR A 10 27.36 -64.86 15.75
C THR A 10 27.34 -63.33 15.93
N ALA A 11 26.78 -62.89 17.05
CA ALA A 11 26.87 -61.51 17.54
C ALA A 11 28.26 -61.23 18.14
N THR A 12 28.99 -60.29 17.54
CA THR A 12 30.20 -59.70 18.13
C THR A 12 29.78 -58.38 18.81
N ALA A 13 29.87 -58.34 20.14
CA ALA A 13 29.64 -57.12 20.91
C ALA A 13 30.81 -56.16 20.72
N GLN A 14 30.58 -55.02 20.08
CA GLN A 14 31.51 -53.89 20.07
C GLN A 14 30.95 -52.82 21.00
N ALA A 15 31.74 -52.50 22.03
CA ALA A 15 31.48 -51.43 22.96
C ALA A 15 31.75 -50.09 22.27
N THR A 16 30.69 -49.34 21.94
CA THR A 16 30.80 -47.97 21.46
C THR A 16 30.66 -47.02 22.64
N THR A 17 31.75 -46.32 22.94
CA THR A 17 31.80 -45.16 23.84
C THR A 17 30.78 -44.09 23.44
N PRO A 18 30.06 -43.46 24.39
CA PRO A 18 29.16 -42.36 24.07
C PRO A 18 29.97 -41.12 23.66
N GLU A 19 29.85 -40.74 22.39
CA GLU A 19 30.38 -39.49 21.87
C GLU A 19 29.64 -38.32 22.52
N LEU A 20 30.40 -37.50 23.25
CA LEU A 20 29.93 -36.33 23.97
C LEU A 20 29.55 -35.25 22.93
N LEU A 21 28.24 -35.03 22.74
CA LEU A 21 27.72 -34.00 21.86
C LEU A 21 28.10 -32.60 22.40
N ILE A 22 29.11 -31.98 21.80
CA ILE A 22 29.48 -30.59 22.07
C ILE A 22 28.43 -29.68 21.40
N PRO A 23 27.68 -28.85 22.13
CA PRO A 23 26.77 -27.89 21.50
C PRO A 23 27.56 -26.81 20.74
N PRO A 24 27.05 -26.30 19.60
CA PRO A 24 27.69 -25.21 18.89
C PRO A 24 27.80 -23.95 19.78
N PRO A 25 28.83 -23.11 19.58
CA PRO A 25 28.98 -21.89 20.34
C PRO A 25 27.75 -20.99 20.13
N LEU A 26 27.13 -20.58 21.24
CA LEU A 26 26.02 -19.64 21.26
C LEU A 26 26.47 -18.33 20.60
N GLU A 27 25.75 -17.93 19.56
CA GLU A 27 25.97 -16.67 18.87
C GLU A 27 25.86 -15.47 19.84
N PRO A 28 26.68 -14.43 19.65
CA PRO A 28 26.62 -13.24 20.49
C PRO A 28 25.31 -12.49 20.27
N GLN A 29 24.42 -12.54 21.26
CA GLN A 29 23.20 -11.74 21.29
C GLN A 29 23.54 -10.24 21.19
N PRO A 30 22.93 -9.48 20.27
CA PRO A 30 23.23 -8.06 20.13
C PRO A 30 22.82 -7.34 21.42
N ARG A 31 23.78 -6.65 22.04
CA ARG A 31 23.53 -5.79 23.20
C ARG A 31 22.48 -4.75 22.83
N ALA A 32 21.49 -4.54 23.70
CA ALA A 32 20.40 -3.58 23.51
C ALA A 32 20.83 -2.14 23.14
N GLY A 33 22.10 -1.78 23.38
CA GLY A 33 22.69 -0.51 22.96
C GLY A 33 22.91 -0.34 21.45
N CYS A 34 22.97 -1.41 20.67
CA CYS A 34 23.18 -1.33 19.21
C CYS A 34 21.89 -0.94 18.46
N LEU A 35 20.72 -1.26 19.02
CA LEU A 35 19.41 -0.95 18.43
C LEU A 35 19.12 0.55 18.40
N LEU A 36 19.53 1.30 19.43
CA LEU A 36 19.25 2.73 19.49
C LEU A 36 20.12 3.53 18.50
N LEU A 37 21.37 3.12 18.26
CA LEU A 37 22.22 3.76 17.25
C LEU A 37 21.70 3.46 15.83
N HIS A 38 21.28 2.22 15.54
CA HIS A 38 20.64 1.87 14.25
C HIS A 38 19.35 2.67 13.98
N ILE A 39 18.55 2.99 15.00
CA ILE A 39 17.34 3.80 14.83
C ILE A 39 17.69 5.27 14.53
N ILE A 40 18.77 5.81 15.11
CA ILE A 40 19.11 7.25 15.02
C ILE A 40 19.99 7.57 13.80
N THR A 41 20.93 6.69 13.39
CA THR A 41 21.88 6.99 12.30
C THR A 41 21.35 6.70 10.91
N ARG A 42 20.19 6.05 10.75
CA ARG A 42 19.65 5.63 9.42
C ARG A 42 20.65 4.77 8.63
N GLU A 43 21.65 4.21 9.30
CA GLU A 43 22.57 3.23 8.74
C GLU A 43 21.85 1.88 8.80
N SER A 44 21.36 1.47 7.64
CA SER A 44 20.62 0.23 7.40
C SER A 44 21.25 -0.95 8.13
N CYS A 45 20.42 -1.78 8.78
CA CYS A 45 20.73 -3.21 8.84
C CYS A 45 20.88 -3.66 7.38
N GLN A 46 22.10 -3.68 6.86
CA GLN A 46 22.40 -4.41 5.64
C GLN A 46 22.37 -5.88 6.05
N GLU A 47 21.15 -6.42 6.07
CA GLU A 47 20.92 -7.83 5.83
C GLU A 47 21.62 -8.11 4.49
N GLY A 48 22.74 -8.84 4.52
CA GLY A 48 23.53 -9.14 3.32
C GLY A 48 22.64 -9.76 2.23
N PRO A 49 22.94 -9.54 0.93
CA PRO A 49 22.11 -10.02 -0.15
C PRO A 49 21.98 -11.54 -0.07
N SER A 50 20.80 -12.02 0.34
CA SER A 50 20.44 -13.42 0.16
C SER A 50 20.41 -13.68 -1.35
N PRO A 51 21.15 -14.69 -1.85
CA PRO A 51 21.25 -14.94 -3.27
C PRO A 51 19.93 -15.57 -3.72
N GLY A 52 19.00 -14.75 -4.22
CA GLY A 52 17.76 -15.28 -4.81
C GLY A 52 16.67 -14.28 -5.16
N MET A 53 16.70 -13.04 -4.67
CA MET A 53 15.67 -12.05 -4.99
C MET A 53 16.26 -10.70 -5.38
N GLU A 54 16.58 -10.55 -6.66
CA GLU A 54 16.99 -9.28 -7.24
C GLU A 54 15.77 -8.34 -7.29
N VAL A 55 15.80 -7.30 -6.47
CA VAL A 55 14.79 -6.23 -6.43
C VAL A 55 15.32 -4.99 -7.14
N GLU A 56 14.53 -4.43 -8.04
CA GLU A 56 14.85 -3.21 -8.78
C GLU A 56 13.85 -2.09 -8.46
N PRO A 57 14.31 -0.85 -8.27
CA PRO A 57 13.45 0.32 -8.19
C PRO A 57 12.81 0.65 -9.55
N VAL A 58 11.48 0.57 -9.64
CA VAL A 58 10.72 0.89 -10.86
C VAL A 58 9.68 1.99 -10.58
N ARG A 59 9.38 2.82 -11.59
CA ARG A 59 8.39 3.91 -11.47
C ARG A 59 7.12 3.56 -12.23
N CYS A 60 5.97 3.68 -11.57
CA CYS A 60 4.65 3.54 -12.18
C CYS A 60 4.44 4.57 -13.30
N GLU A 61 4.05 4.11 -14.49
CA GLU A 61 3.82 4.97 -15.65
C GLU A 61 2.55 5.82 -15.54
N CYS A 62 1.66 5.46 -14.61
CA CYS A 62 0.41 6.15 -14.35
C CYS A 62 0.59 7.34 -13.39
N CYS A 63 1.09 7.08 -12.19
CA CYS A 63 1.15 8.06 -11.09
C CYS A 63 2.59 8.47 -10.70
N GLY A 64 3.62 7.86 -11.26
CA GLY A 64 5.01 8.15 -10.96
C GLY A 64 5.51 7.62 -9.61
N LEU A 65 4.68 6.88 -8.86
CA LEU A 65 5.08 6.22 -7.61
C LEU A 65 6.22 5.25 -7.89
N LYS A 66 7.28 5.32 -7.07
CA LYS A 66 8.44 4.44 -7.14
C LYS A 66 8.25 3.28 -6.16
N GLU A 67 8.43 2.06 -6.63
CA GLU A 67 8.35 0.83 -5.85
C GLU A 67 9.59 -0.04 -6.11
N ASP A 68 10.08 -0.74 -5.08
CA ASP A 68 11.14 -1.73 -5.22
C ASP A 68 10.47 -3.10 -5.45
N CYS A 69 10.71 -3.72 -6.60
CA CYS A 69 9.97 -4.91 -7.05
C CYS A 69 10.92 -5.95 -7.63
N THR A 70 10.55 -7.23 -7.52
CA THR A 70 11.31 -8.30 -8.20
C THR A 70 11.09 -8.24 -9.70
N GLN A 71 12.10 -8.62 -10.48
CA GLN A 71 12.01 -8.63 -11.95
C GLN A 71 10.84 -9.49 -12.45
N ASP A 72 10.60 -10.65 -11.83
CA ASP A 72 9.48 -11.53 -12.17
C ASP A 72 8.11 -10.85 -11.99
N TYR A 73 7.96 -10.07 -10.91
CA TYR A 73 6.71 -9.34 -10.68
C TYR A 73 6.55 -8.21 -11.71
N ILE A 74 7.64 -7.50 -12.02
CA ILE A 74 7.67 -6.47 -13.08
C ILE A 74 7.25 -7.07 -14.42
N GLY A 75 7.79 -8.23 -14.78
CA GLY A 75 7.45 -8.95 -16.00
C GLY A 75 5.96 -9.28 -16.08
N ARG A 76 5.41 -9.90 -15.03
CA ARG A 76 3.98 -10.29 -14.98
C ARG A 76 3.04 -9.09 -15.10
N VAL A 77 3.33 -7.99 -14.40
CA VAL A 77 2.50 -6.78 -14.47
C VAL A 77 2.58 -6.17 -15.87
N LYS A 78 3.77 -6.09 -16.45
CA LYS A 78 3.92 -5.60 -17.83
C LYS A 78 3.18 -6.47 -18.83
N GLU A 79 3.20 -7.79 -18.69
CA GLU A 79 2.42 -8.69 -19.55
C GLU A 79 0.90 -8.45 -19.42
N GLU A 80 0.41 -8.23 -18.20
CA GLU A 80 -1.01 -7.95 -17.94
C GLU A 80 -1.46 -6.60 -18.53
N PHE A 81 -0.62 -5.56 -18.47
CA PHE A 81 -0.98 -4.17 -18.80
C PHE A 81 -0.23 -3.61 -20.02
N GLU A 82 -0.14 -4.38 -21.10
CA GLU A 82 0.35 -3.92 -22.42
C GLU A 82 1.79 -3.39 -22.42
N GLY A 83 2.66 -4.07 -21.68
CA GLY A 83 4.06 -3.69 -21.52
C GLY A 83 4.28 -2.57 -20.50
N LYS A 84 3.22 -2.01 -19.90
CA LYS A 84 3.32 -0.89 -18.97
C LYS A 84 3.48 -1.38 -17.54
N TRP A 85 4.41 -0.79 -16.80
CA TRP A 85 4.50 -1.02 -15.37
C TRP A 85 3.53 -0.12 -14.60
N LEU A 86 2.70 -0.73 -13.77
CA LEU A 86 1.77 -0.07 -12.87
C LEU A 86 2.08 -0.46 -11.41
N CYS A 87 2.02 0.51 -10.50
CA CYS A 87 2.08 0.21 -9.08
C CYS A 87 0.85 -0.59 -8.64
N GLY A 88 0.93 -1.26 -7.49
CA GLY A 88 -0.15 -2.13 -7.00
C GLY A 88 -1.53 -1.46 -6.96
N LEU A 89 -1.59 -0.19 -6.55
CA LEU A 89 -2.86 0.56 -6.49
C LEU A 89 -3.41 0.90 -7.89
N CYS A 90 -2.55 1.23 -8.84
CA CYS A 90 -2.98 1.52 -10.21
C CYS A 90 -3.39 0.23 -10.94
N ALA A 91 -2.71 -0.89 -10.70
CA ALA A 91 -3.08 -2.18 -11.26
C ALA A 91 -4.49 -2.62 -10.81
N GLU A 92 -4.81 -2.50 -9.52
CA GLU A 92 -6.17 -2.79 -9.03
C GLU A 92 -7.22 -1.85 -9.64
N ALA A 93 -6.91 -0.55 -9.70
CA ALA A 93 -7.83 0.40 -10.30
C ALA A 93 -8.11 0.09 -11.78
N VAL A 94 -7.10 -0.35 -12.55
CA VAL A 94 -7.31 -0.79 -13.94
C VAL A 94 -8.15 -2.05 -14.01
N ARG A 95 -7.93 -3.04 -13.13
CA ARG A 95 -8.78 -4.25 -13.04
C ARG A 95 -10.24 -3.90 -12.77
N ASP A 96 -10.49 -2.93 -11.89
CA ASP A 96 -11.84 -2.43 -11.61
C ASP A 96 -12.46 -1.76 -12.84
N GLU A 97 -11.72 -0.91 -13.55
CA GLU A 97 -12.19 -0.28 -14.78
C GLU A 97 -12.48 -1.31 -15.88
N LEU A 98 -11.64 -2.36 -16.00
CA LEU A 98 -11.86 -3.47 -16.90
C LEU A 98 -13.16 -4.23 -16.57
N ALA A 99 -13.37 -4.55 -15.29
CA ALA A 99 -14.58 -5.22 -14.83
C ALA A 99 -15.84 -4.36 -15.10
N LYS A 100 -15.80 -3.07 -14.79
CA LYS A 100 -16.89 -2.12 -15.06
C LYS A 100 -17.16 -1.97 -16.56
N GLY A 101 -16.11 -1.83 -17.37
CA GLY A 101 -16.22 -1.63 -18.81
C GLY A 101 -16.77 -2.86 -19.52
N ARG A 102 -16.37 -4.07 -19.11
CA ARG A 102 -16.94 -5.32 -19.65
C ARG A 102 -18.43 -5.49 -19.37
N ARG A 103 -18.94 -4.92 -18.27
CA ARG A 103 -20.39 -4.88 -17.98
C ARG A 103 -21.15 -3.91 -18.87
N LYS A 104 -20.48 -2.86 -19.39
CA LYS A 104 -21.10 -1.80 -20.20
C LYS A 104 -20.99 -2.04 -21.71
N LYS A 105 -19.86 -2.57 -22.17
CA LYS A 105 -19.54 -2.73 -23.60
C LYS A 105 -18.89 -4.08 -23.84
N LYS A 106 -19.45 -4.86 -24.76
CA LYS A 106 -18.84 -6.10 -25.24
C LYS A 106 -17.52 -5.78 -25.95
N GLY A 107 -16.46 -6.52 -25.62
CA GLY A 107 -15.12 -6.31 -26.17
C GLY A 107 -14.32 -5.20 -25.48
N TYR A 108 -14.73 -4.73 -24.29
CA TYR A 108 -13.90 -3.82 -23.49
C TYR A 108 -12.65 -4.55 -22.99
N GLY A 109 -11.48 -4.14 -23.52
CA GLY A 109 -10.18 -4.77 -23.29
C GLY A 109 -9.33 -4.07 -22.23
N VAL A 110 -8.18 -4.68 -21.93
CA VAL A 110 -7.21 -4.15 -20.95
C VAL A 110 -6.62 -2.81 -21.41
N GLU A 111 -6.40 -2.64 -22.71
CA GLU A 111 -5.98 -1.36 -23.32
C GLU A 111 -6.89 -0.20 -22.91
N GLU A 112 -8.19 -0.41 -23.13
CA GLU A 112 -9.22 0.59 -22.93
C GLU A 112 -9.32 0.96 -21.44
N ALA A 113 -9.24 -0.05 -20.57
CA ALA A 113 -9.22 0.11 -19.11
C ALA A 113 -7.99 0.90 -18.64
N THR A 114 -6.82 0.53 -19.13
CA THR A 114 -5.55 1.17 -18.80
C THR A 114 -5.54 2.63 -19.24
N ARG A 115 -5.97 2.90 -20.47
CA ARG A 115 -6.11 4.26 -21.02
C ARG A 115 -7.09 5.10 -20.22
N ALA A 116 -8.25 4.54 -19.86
CA ALA A 116 -9.24 5.23 -19.03
C ALA A 116 -8.66 5.62 -17.66
N HIS A 117 -8.01 4.68 -16.97
CA HIS A 117 -7.38 4.94 -15.67
C HIS A 117 -6.27 5.99 -15.76
N MET A 118 -5.35 5.88 -16.73
CA MET A 118 -4.26 6.85 -16.88
C MET A 118 -4.76 8.27 -17.16
N SER A 119 -5.86 8.41 -17.93
CA SER A 119 -6.48 9.71 -18.21
C SER A 119 -7.07 10.37 -16.95
N PHE A 120 -7.52 9.56 -15.98
CA PHE A 120 -8.09 10.01 -14.72
C PHE A 120 -7.00 10.27 -13.68
N CYS A 121 -6.10 9.32 -13.46
CA CYS A 121 -5.09 9.36 -12.40
C CYS A 121 -4.15 10.57 -12.52
N ARG A 122 -3.80 11.00 -13.74
CA ARG A 122 -2.99 12.21 -13.99
C ARG A 122 -3.63 13.51 -13.47
N LYS A 123 -4.93 13.50 -13.18
CA LYS A 123 -5.65 14.65 -12.60
C LYS A 123 -5.57 14.65 -11.07
N CYS A 124 -5.34 13.50 -10.45
CA CYS A 124 -5.23 13.29 -9.00
C CYS A 124 -3.74 13.28 -8.59
N LYS A 125 -3.06 14.41 -8.72
CA LYS A 125 -1.63 14.56 -8.33
C LYS A 125 -1.44 14.81 -6.84
N SER A 126 -2.51 15.06 -6.10
CA SER A 126 -2.44 15.24 -4.65
C SER A 126 -2.38 13.87 -3.98
N ASN A 127 -1.34 13.66 -3.16
CA ASN A 127 -1.35 12.56 -2.20
C ASN A 127 -2.61 12.72 -1.33
N PRO A 128 -3.55 11.76 -1.30
CA PRO A 128 -4.77 11.87 -0.51
C PRO A 128 -4.49 12.11 0.98
N ALA A 129 -3.33 11.66 1.48
CA ALA A 129 -2.88 11.95 2.83
C ALA A 129 -2.66 13.45 3.08
N VAL A 130 -2.36 14.26 2.06
CA VAL A 130 -2.24 15.72 2.19
C VAL A 130 -3.59 16.35 2.48
N GLY A 131 -4.65 15.92 1.77
CA GLY A 131 -6.02 16.39 2.02
C GLY A 131 -6.53 15.99 3.40
N VAL A 132 -6.24 14.75 3.83
CA VAL A 132 -6.52 14.29 5.20
C VAL A 132 -5.76 15.13 6.22
N ALA A 133 -4.46 15.36 6.00
CA ALA A 133 -3.64 16.18 6.88
C ALA A 133 -4.11 17.64 6.92
N ASP A 134 -4.57 18.22 5.80
CA ASP A 134 -5.18 19.55 5.76
C ASP A 134 -6.48 19.62 6.56
N GLY A 135 -7.34 18.61 6.42
CA GLY A 135 -8.55 18.48 7.23
C GLY A 135 -8.23 18.42 8.72
N MET A 136 -7.26 17.61 9.12
CA MET A 136 -6.78 17.53 10.50
C MET A 136 -6.19 18.85 10.99
N ARG A 137 -5.34 19.51 10.18
CA ARG A 137 -4.79 20.84 10.48
C ARG A 137 -5.89 21.87 10.71
N GLN A 138 -6.92 21.87 9.87
CA GLN A 138 -8.04 22.80 9.98
C GLN A 138 -8.89 22.53 11.22
N LEU A 139 -9.13 21.25 11.56
CA LEU A 139 -9.86 20.86 12.76
C LEU A 139 -9.12 21.30 14.04
N LEU A 140 -7.82 21.05 14.11
CA LEU A 140 -6.98 21.45 15.24
C LEU A 140 -6.95 22.98 15.41
N ARG A 141 -6.80 23.75 14.32
CA ARG A 141 -6.84 25.22 14.35
C ARG A 141 -8.19 25.78 14.82
N ARG A 142 -9.31 25.17 14.40
CA ARG A 142 -10.65 25.56 14.85
C ARG A 142 -10.84 25.32 16.34
N ARG A 143 -10.30 24.22 16.88
CA ARG A 143 -10.37 23.90 18.31
C ARG A 143 -9.45 24.76 19.17
N SER A 144 -8.30 25.20 18.65
CA SER A 144 -7.38 26.10 19.37
C SER A 144 -7.83 27.57 19.37
N GLY A 145 -8.69 27.99 18.44
CA GLY A 145 -9.17 29.37 18.34
C GLY A 145 -10.26 29.76 19.35
N ASP A 146 -10.85 28.80 20.05
CA ASP A 146 -11.93 29.04 21.03
C ASP A 146 -11.43 29.56 22.40
N MET A 147 -10.11 29.59 22.62
CA MET A 147 -9.53 30.09 23.88
C MET A 147 -9.11 31.58 23.81
N SER A 148 -9.47 32.32 22.76
CA SER A 148 -9.05 33.73 22.62
C SER A 148 -10.13 34.70 22.14
N VAL A 149 -11.40 34.29 22.03
CA VAL A 149 -12.52 35.20 21.77
C VAL A 149 -13.61 35.11 22.83
N SER A 150 -13.21 34.91 24.08
CA SER A 150 -14.03 35.24 25.25
C SER A 150 -13.41 36.42 25.98
N SER A 151 -13.43 37.59 25.36
CA SER A 151 -13.25 38.88 26.01
C SER A 151 -13.78 40.00 25.11
N SER A 152 -14.98 40.46 25.44
CA SER A 152 -15.62 41.76 25.13
C SER A 152 -16.81 41.80 24.13
N ALA A 153 -17.97 42.17 24.73
CA ALA A 153 -19.14 42.87 24.19
C ALA A 153 -20.38 42.08 23.66
N ALA A 154 -21.20 41.62 24.63
CA ALA A 154 -22.66 41.76 24.80
C ALA A 154 -23.67 41.80 23.60
N PRO A 155 -24.90 41.24 23.78
CA PRO A 155 -25.90 41.08 22.72
C PRO A 155 -26.69 42.37 22.46
N ARG A 156 -26.82 42.76 21.18
CA ARG A 156 -27.78 43.78 20.74
C ARG A 156 -28.96 43.11 20.05
N LYS A 157 -30.08 43.19 20.75
CA LYS A 157 -31.47 42.91 20.38
C LYS A 157 -31.93 43.93 19.30
N HIS A 158 -33.07 43.62 18.65
CA HIS A 158 -33.88 44.44 17.71
C HIS A 158 -33.32 44.53 16.27
N GLY A 159 -34.05 44.20 15.19
CA GLY A 159 -35.46 43.86 15.03
C GLY A 159 -35.78 43.34 13.63
N ARG A 160 -36.97 42.76 13.52
CA ARG A 160 -37.63 42.30 12.28
C ARG A 160 -37.97 43.52 11.39
N PRO A 161 -37.99 43.34 10.06
CA PRO A 161 -39.25 43.61 9.39
C PRO A 161 -39.67 42.45 8.48
N ALA A 162 -40.98 42.22 8.51
CA ALA A 162 -41.71 41.43 7.52
C ALA A 162 -41.94 42.29 6.27
N GLY A 163 -41.98 41.66 5.09
CA GLY A 163 -42.71 42.24 3.97
C GLY A 163 -42.30 41.77 2.58
N ALA A 164 -43.29 41.16 1.92
CA ALA A 164 -43.56 41.16 0.48
C ALA A 164 -42.92 40.07 -0.40
N ALA A 165 -43.80 39.11 -0.74
CA ALA A 165 -43.73 38.21 -1.87
C ALA A 165 -43.60 38.97 -3.21
N GLN A 166 -42.83 38.42 -4.16
CA GLN A 166 -43.30 38.32 -5.55
C GLN A 166 -42.62 37.11 -6.24
N VAL A 167 -43.48 36.29 -6.84
CA VAL A 167 -43.22 35.33 -7.91
C VAL A 167 -42.67 36.06 -9.14
N GLY A 168 -41.75 35.43 -9.87
CA GLY A 168 -41.25 35.92 -11.15
C GLY A 168 -40.90 34.72 -12.03
N ASP A 169 -41.58 34.67 -13.16
CA ASP A 169 -41.83 33.52 -14.02
C ASP A 169 -40.62 33.03 -14.86
N ASP A 170 -40.66 31.73 -15.15
CA ASP A 170 -39.95 31.02 -16.21
C ASP A 170 -40.39 31.57 -17.59
N PRO A 171 -39.46 31.84 -18.52
CA PRO A 171 -39.50 30.99 -19.72
C PRO A 171 -38.12 30.69 -20.33
N SER A 172 -37.98 29.44 -20.74
CA SER A 172 -37.38 29.01 -22.02
C SER A 172 -35.87 29.24 -22.23
N MET A 173 -35.11 28.15 -22.16
CA MET A 173 -33.93 27.97 -23.00
C MET A 173 -33.71 26.48 -23.32
N SER A 174 -34.10 26.09 -24.54
CA SER A 174 -33.35 25.15 -25.38
C SER A 174 -33.16 25.85 -26.74
N PRO A 175 -32.03 25.65 -27.44
CA PRO A 175 -31.91 24.46 -28.29
C PRO A 175 -30.48 23.91 -28.53
N PHE A 176 -30.47 22.68 -29.05
CA PHE A 176 -29.40 21.88 -29.70
C PHE A 176 -28.26 21.31 -28.85
#